data_AF-A0A1H4S631-F1
#
_entry.id   AF-A0A1H4S631-F1
#
_cell.length_a   1.000
_cell.length_b   1.000
_cell.length_c   1.000
_cell.angle_alpha   90.00
_cell.angle_beta   90.00
_cell.angle_gamma   90.00
#
_symmetry.space_group_name_H-M   'P 1'
#
loop_
_entity.id
_entity.type
_entity.pdbx_description
1 polymer ?
#
loop_
_entity_poly.entity_id
_entity_poly.type
_entity_poly.pdbx_seq_one_letter_code
_entity_poly.pdbx_strand_id
1 'polypeptide(L)'
;MPAEVRRVARLVLLDPDDRILLMHGFEPEDPDRTWWFTPGGGLEGDETHERAALRELAEETGITDVELGPVIWRRRCSFPFDGRRWDQDEWYFLARTAQTATDTSGHTWLERRSVTGLRWWTSAELSSARETVYPTGLADLLRRLLDEGPPRTPVVLAPESA
;
A
#
# COMPACT_ATOMS: atom_id res chain seq x y z
N MET A 1 17.76 -14.70 17.33
CA MET A 1 16.33 -14.37 17.53
C MET A 1 15.67 -14.39 16.18
N PRO A 2 14.52 -15.06 15.98
CA PRO A 2 13.78 -14.89 14.73
C PRO A 2 13.48 -13.40 14.56
N ALA A 3 13.60 -12.87 13.34
CA ALA A 3 13.26 -11.48 13.08
C ALA A 3 11.80 -11.25 13.50
N GLU A 4 11.57 -10.21 14.32
CA GLU A 4 10.24 -9.86 14.77
C GLU A 4 9.38 -9.45 13.57
N VAL A 5 8.18 -10.01 13.49
CA VAL A 5 7.25 -9.75 12.39
C VAL A 5 6.70 -8.34 12.57
N ARG A 6 6.94 -7.49 11.58
CA ARG A 6 6.35 -6.15 11.54
C ARG A 6 4.88 -6.27 11.16
N ARG A 7 3.99 -5.76 12.02
CA ARG A 7 2.58 -5.58 11.67
C ARG A 7 2.46 -4.31 10.84
N VAL A 8 1.78 -4.40 9.70
CA VAL A 8 1.70 -3.32 8.71
C VAL A 8 0.26 -3.12 8.29
N ALA A 9 -0.18 -1.87 8.23
CA ALA A 9 -1.46 -1.49 7.67
C ALA A 9 -1.24 -0.87 6.29
N ARG A 10 -2.02 -1.30 5.30
CA ARG A 10 -1.98 -0.84 3.91
C ARG A 10 -3.35 -0.32 3.51
N LEU A 11 -3.39 0.62 2.56
CA LEU A 11 -4.63 1.20 2.07
C LEU A 11 -4.86 0.89 0.60
N VAL A 12 -6.02 0.30 0.32
CA VAL A 12 -6.65 0.30 -1.01
C VAL A 12 -7.53 1.53 -1.05
N LEU A 13 -6.90 2.68 -1.28
CA LEU A 13 -7.58 3.97 -1.32
C LEU A 13 -8.13 4.23 -2.72
N LEU A 14 -9.45 4.40 -2.81
CA LEU A 14 -10.15 4.69 -4.05
C LEU A 14 -10.67 6.13 -4.07
N ASP A 15 -10.56 6.77 -5.23
CA ASP A 15 -11.18 8.06 -5.50
C ASP A 15 -12.62 7.90 -6.05
N PRO A 16 -13.34 9.00 -6.38
CA PRO A 16 -14.69 8.92 -6.93
C PRO A 16 -14.78 8.27 -8.32
N ASP A 17 -13.66 8.14 -9.03
CA ASP A 17 -13.57 7.51 -10.35
C ASP A 17 -13.10 6.03 -10.26
N ASP A 18 -13.09 5.46 -9.05
CA ASP A 18 -12.61 4.10 -8.75
C ASP A 18 -11.15 3.83 -9.17
N ARG A 19 -10.32 4.88 -9.15
CA ARG A 19 -8.86 4.76 -9.30
C ARG A 19 -8.23 4.47 -7.94
N ILE A 20 -7.21 3.62 -7.91
CA ILE A 20 -6.42 3.32 -6.72
C ILE A 20 -5.18 4.23 -6.65
N LEU A 21 -4.89 4.79 -5.48
CA LEU A 21 -3.64 5.52 -5.25
C LEU A 21 -2.48 4.55 -4.99
N LEU A 22 -1.39 4.71 -5.73
CA LEU A 22 -0.14 3.96 -5.53
C LEU A 22 1.06 4.91 -5.40
N MET A 23 2.06 4.43 -4.67
CA MET A 23 3.37 5.05 -4.47
C MET A 23 4.42 4.37 -5.32
N HIS A 24 5.30 5.14 -5.95
CA HIS A 24 6.40 4.62 -6.75
C HIS A 24 7.68 4.57 -5.93
N GLY A 25 8.12 3.36 -5.60
CA GLY A 25 9.33 3.05 -4.86
C GLY A 25 10.49 2.61 -5.75
N PHE A 26 11.71 2.69 -5.23
CA PHE A 26 12.90 2.07 -5.80
C PHE A 26 13.82 1.54 -4.70
N GLU A 27 14.71 0.61 -5.04
CA GLU A 27 15.72 0.10 -4.12
C GLU A 27 16.86 1.12 -4.00
N PRO A 28 17.17 1.65 -2.79
CA PRO A 28 18.25 2.62 -2.64
C PRO A 28 19.63 2.14 -3.14
N GLU A 29 19.90 0.83 -3.07
CA GLU A 29 21.14 0.23 -3.55
C GLU A 29 21.12 -0.09 -5.07
N ASP A 30 19.94 -0.13 -5.70
CA ASP A 30 19.74 -0.38 -7.14
C ASP A 30 18.56 0.45 -7.68
N PRO A 31 18.79 1.73 -8.04
CA PRO A 31 17.72 2.65 -8.43
C PRO A 31 16.96 2.26 -9.71
N ASP A 32 17.50 1.36 -10.54
CA ASP A 32 16.81 0.85 -11.73
C ASP A 32 15.72 -0.17 -11.36
N ARG A 33 15.77 -0.71 -10.14
CA ARG A 33 14.75 -1.63 -9.61
C ARG A 33 13.65 -0.84 -8.93
N THR A 34 12.59 -0.55 -9.69
CA THR A 34 11.42 0.19 -9.22
C THR A 34 10.17 -0.68 -9.07
N TRP A 35 9.23 -0.23 -8.24
CA TRP A 35 7.93 -0.87 -8.07
C TRP A 35 6.87 0.12 -7.59
N TRP A 36 5.61 -0.20 -7.86
CA TRP A 36 4.46 0.50 -7.28
C TRP A 36 3.88 -0.30 -6.11
N PHE A 37 3.44 0.40 -5.07
CA PHE A 37 2.83 -0.23 -3.90
C PHE A 37 1.79 0.69 -3.27
N THR A 38 0.90 0.13 -2.45
CA THR A 38 -0.14 0.88 -1.73
C THR A 38 0.45 1.72 -0.60
N PRO A 39 -0.10 2.92 -0.30
CA PRO A 39 0.22 3.64 0.92
C PRO A 39 0.03 2.80 2.18
N GLY A 40 0.77 3.14 3.22
CA GLY A 40 0.69 2.54 4.53
C GLY A 40 2.01 2.00 5.05
N GLY A 41 2.08 1.82 6.36
CA GLY A 41 3.30 1.48 7.07
C GLY A 41 3.05 0.67 8.34
N GLY A 42 4.09 0.64 9.18
CA GLY A 42 4.14 -0.24 10.34
C GLY A 42 3.42 0.35 11.54
N LEU A 43 2.88 -0.51 12.39
CA LEU A 43 2.34 -0.07 13.67
C LEU A 43 3.45 0.48 14.57
N GLU A 44 3.18 1.60 15.21
CA GLU A 44 4.00 2.24 16.24
C GLU A 44 3.39 2.08 17.63
N GLY A 45 4.18 1.58 18.58
CA GLY A 45 3.75 1.36 19.96
C GLY A 45 2.51 0.45 20.04
N ASP A 46 1.46 0.96 20.69
CA ASP A 46 0.21 0.25 20.94
C ASP A 46 -0.94 0.68 20.01
N GLU A 47 -0.62 1.32 18.87
CA GLU A 47 -1.66 1.75 17.94
C GLU A 47 -2.39 0.58 17.26
N THR A 48 -3.62 0.84 16.81
CA THR A 48 -4.40 -0.14 16.04
C THR A 48 -4.02 -0.06 14.56
N HIS A 49 -4.33 -1.09 13.78
CA HIS A 49 -4.05 -1.07 12.33
C HIS A 49 -4.80 0.05 11.62
N GLU A 50 -6.01 0.40 12.06
CA GLU A 50 -6.78 1.52 11.53
C GLU A 50 -6.08 2.86 11.79
N ARG A 51 -5.54 3.05 12.99
CA ARG A 51 -4.79 4.27 13.34
C ARG A 51 -3.50 4.37 12.55
N ALA A 52 -2.76 3.27 12.42
CA ALA A 52 -1.56 3.21 11.60
C ALA A 52 -1.88 3.55 10.14
N ALA A 53 -2.94 2.96 9.56
CA ALA A 53 -3.35 3.24 8.19
C ALA A 53 -3.64 4.73 7.95
N LEU A 54 -4.42 5.37 8.83
CA LEU A 54 -4.78 6.78 8.68
C LEU A 54 -3.59 7.71 8.90
N ARG A 55 -2.71 7.41 9.87
CA ARG A 55 -1.48 8.18 10.13
C ARG A 55 -0.56 8.14 8.92
N GLU A 56 -0.23 6.94 8.45
CA GLU A 56 0.68 6.73 7.32
C GLU A 56 0.11 7.37 6.05
N LEU A 57 -1.20 7.23 5.79
CA LEU A 57 -1.80 7.91 4.64
C LEU A 57 -1.62 9.43 4.70
N ALA A 58 -1.86 10.04 5.87
CA ALA A 58 -1.71 11.48 6.04
C ALA A 58 -0.24 11.92 5.87
N GLU A 59 0.71 11.16 6.41
CA GLU A 59 2.16 11.43 6.32
C GLU A 59 2.69 11.28 4.89
N GLU A 60 2.30 10.21 4.20
CA GLU A 60 2.80 9.84 2.88
C GLU A 60 2.13 10.61 1.73
N THR A 61 0.89 11.06 1.92
CA THR A 61 0.07 11.60 0.82
C THR A 61 -0.62 12.92 1.13
N GLY A 62 -0.64 13.36 2.38
CA GLY A 62 -1.40 14.54 2.83
C GLY A 62 -2.92 14.36 2.81
N ILE A 63 -3.42 13.16 2.48
CA ILE A 63 -4.85 12.86 2.43
C ILE A 63 -5.35 12.55 3.84
N THR A 64 -6.36 13.30 4.29
CA THR A 64 -6.93 13.16 5.64
C THR A 64 -8.45 12.98 5.63
N ASP A 65 -9.14 13.44 4.58
CA ASP A 65 -10.59 13.23 4.42
C ASP A 65 -10.86 11.87 3.80
N VAL A 66 -11.01 10.85 4.64
CA VAL A 66 -11.13 9.45 4.23
C VAL A 66 -12.24 8.72 4.98
N GLU A 67 -13.05 7.99 4.22
CA GLU A 67 -13.94 6.96 4.75
C GLU A 67 -13.17 5.63 4.80
N LEU A 68 -12.75 5.23 5.99
CA LEU A 68 -12.07 3.95 6.21
C LEU A 68 -13.10 2.82 6.31
N GLY A 69 -13.00 1.87 5.39
CA GLY A 69 -13.81 0.66 5.32
C GLY A 69 -13.14 -0.56 6.00
N PRO A 70 -13.64 -1.77 5.70
CA PRO A 70 -13.15 -2.99 6.33
C PRO A 70 -11.77 -3.40 5.79
N VAL A 71 -11.13 -4.31 6.52
CA VAL A 71 -9.99 -5.08 5.99
C VAL A 71 -10.51 -6.00 4.90
N ILE A 72 -9.97 -5.87 3.70
CA ILE A 72 -10.37 -6.69 2.54
C ILE A 72 -9.33 -7.76 2.22
N TRP A 73 -8.05 -7.51 2.46
CA TRP A 73 -6.97 -8.48 2.21
C TRP A 73 -5.98 -8.56 3.35
N ARG A 74 -5.33 -9.72 3.48
CA ARG A 74 -4.19 -9.94 4.37
C ARG A 74 -3.07 -10.62 3.61
N ARG A 75 -1.83 -10.25 3.85
CA ARG A 75 -0.67 -10.83 3.17
C ARG A 75 0.52 -10.93 4.11
N ARG A 76 1.26 -12.04 3.99
CA ARG A 76 2.58 -12.20 4.62
C ARG A 76 3.65 -11.95 3.55
N CYS A 77 4.58 -11.04 3.79
CA CYS A 77 5.64 -10.74 2.82
C CYS A 77 7.02 -10.70 3.50
N SER A 78 8.05 -11.22 2.82
CA SER A 78 9.45 -11.14 3.24
C SER A 78 10.31 -10.62 2.10
N PHE A 79 11.06 -9.53 2.31
CA PHE A 79 11.90 -8.95 1.25
C PHE A 79 13.11 -8.21 1.82
N PRO A 80 14.24 -8.19 1.10
CA PRO A 80 15.35 -7.28 1.41
C PRO A 80 15.00 -5.85 1.00
N PHE A 81 15.30 -4.87 1.86
CA PHE A 81 15.21 -3.44 1.57
C PHE A 81 16.09 -2.65 2.56
N ASP A 82 16.87 -1.67 2.06
CA ASP A 82 17.78 -0.83 2.85
C ASP A 82 18.76 -1.66 3.72
N GLY A 83 19.40 -2.66 3.09
CA GLY A 83 20.37 -3.54 3.74
C GLY A 83 19.82 -4.50 4.80
N ARG A 84 18.49 -4.55 5.00
CA ARG A 84 17.82 -5.41 5.98
C ARG A 84 16.75 -6.29 5.33
N ARG A 85 16.55 -7.50 5.85
CA ARG A 85 15.36 -8.31 5.53
C ARG A 85 14.17 -7.89 6.40
N TRP A 86 13.07 -7.56 5.75
CA TRP A 86 11.79 -7.23 6.36
C TRP A 86 10.87 -8.43 6.30
N ASP A 87 10.23 -8.76 7.42
CA ASP A 87 9.14 -9.73 7.51
C ASP A 87 7.88 -9.01 7.96
N GLN A 88 6.86 -8.96 7.10
CA GLN A 88 5.66 -8.15 7.29
C GLN A 88 4.39 -9.03 7.33
N ASP A 89 3.50 -8.75 8.29
CA ASP A 89 2.09 -9.16 8.28
C ASP A 89 1.26 -7.94 7.89
N GLU A 90 0.85 -7.88 6.63
CA GLU A 90 0.17 -6.75 6.02
C GLU A 90 -1.35 -6.92 6.03
N TRP A 91 -2.04 -5.86 6.43
CA TRP A 91 -3.49 -5.78 6.51
C TRP A 91 -3.99 -4.64 5.62
N TYR A 92 -4.74 -4.98 4.56
CA TYR A 92 -5.20 -4.03 3.55
C TYR A 92 -6.62 -3.58 3.86
N PHE A 93 -6.77 -2.30 4.18
CA PHE A 93 -8.06 -1.65 4.39
C PHE A 93 -8.57 -1.06 3.09
N LEU A 94 -9.86 -1.27 2.80
CA LEU A 94 -10.55 -0.48 1.80
C LEU A 94 -10.76 0.93 2.35
N ALA A 95 -10.49 1.94 1.54
CA ALA A 95 -10.75 3.33 1.89
C ALA A 95 -11.30 4.09 0.69
N ARG A 96 -12.13 5.10 0.93
CA ARG A 96 -12.60 6.04 -0.10
C ARG A 96 -12.31 7.48 0.28
N THR A 97 -12.00 8.30 -0.70
CA THR A 97 -11.77 9.75 -0.51
C THR A 97 -12.28 10.55 -1.70
N ALA A 98 -12.70 11.79 -1.46
CA ALA A 98 -12.89 12.79 -2.51
C ALA A 98 -11.66 13.71 -2.68
N GLN A 99 -10.69 13.64 -1.75
CA GLN A 99 -9.46 14.43 -1.79
C GLN A 99 -8.42 13.71 -2.68
N THR A 100 -8.31 14.12 -3.94
CA THR A 100 -7.34 13.55 -4.90
C THR A 100 -6.02 14.31 -4.99
N ALA A 101 -5.98 15.54 -4.46
CA ALA A 101 -4.75 16.32 -4.35
C ALA A 101 -3.85 15.71 -3.28
N THR A 102 -2.64 15.30 -3.70
CA THR A 102 -1.62 14.71 -2.83
C THR A 102 -0.57 15.74 -2.46
N ASP A 103 -0.10 15.68 -1.22
CA ASP A 103 1.04 16.44 -0.72
C ASP A 103 2.07 15.49 -0.09
N THR A 104 3.28 15.49 -0.63
CA THR A 104 4.41 14.66 -0.15
C THR A 104 5.31 15.41 0.83
N SER A 105 4.93 16.60 1.28
CA SER A 105 5.74 17.41 2.21
C SER A 105 5.99 16.70 3.55
N GLY A 106 5.07 15.82 3.96
CA GLY A 106 5.12 15.01 5.17
C GLY A 106 6.09 13.82 5.14
N HIS A 107 6.68 13.49 3.97
CA HIS A 107 7.52 12.30 3.81
C HIS A 107 8.65 12.24 4.84
N THR A 108 8.79 11.08 5.48
CA THR A 108 9.94 10.76 6.34
C THR A 108 11.24 10.78 5.52
N TRP A 109 12.38 10.79 6.21
CA TRP A 109 13.68 10.76 5.52
C TRP A 109 13.86 9.51 4.63
N LEU A 110 13.28 8.37 5.02
CA LEU A 110 13.35 7.12 4.27
C LEU A 110 12.47 7.18 3.02
N GLU A 111 11.24 7.68 3.14
CA GLU A 111 10.35 7.90 1.98
C GLU A 111 10.96 8.89 0.99
N ARG A 112 11.52 10.01 1.45
CA ARG A 112 12.20 10.97 0.56
C ARG A 112 13.37 10.35 -0.22
N ARG A 113 13.95 9.25 0.27
CA ARG A 113 15.08 8.54 -0.37
C ARG A 113 14.66 7.35 -1.22
N SER A 114 13.41 6.91 -1.16
CA SER A 114 12.97 5.68 -1.80
C SER A 114 11.65 5.80 -2.56
N VAL A 115 10.88 6.87 -2.34
CA VAL A 115 9.62 7.17 -3.02
C VAL A 115 9.83 8.34 -3.97
N THR A 116 9.45 8.16 -5.23
CA THR A 116 9.65 9.15 -6.30
C THR A 116 8.35 9.77 -6.81
N GLY A 117 7.20 9.23 -6.41
CA GLY A 117 5.92 9.81 -6.81
C GLY A 117 4.70 9.05 -6.32
N LEU A 118 3.56 9.69 -6.53
CA LEU A 118 2.21 9.19 -6.27
C LEU A 118 1.42 9.23 -7.58
N ARG A 119 0.61 8.22 -7.83
CA ARG A 119 -0.28 8.19 -9.00
C ARG A 119 -1.56 7.44 -8.71
N TRP A 120 -2.66 7.97 -9.22
CA TRP A 120 -3.94 7.28 -9.31
C TRP A 120 -3.98 6.38 -10.55
N TRP A 121 -4.32 5.11 -10.35
CA TRP A 121 -4.36 4.08 -11.39
C TRP A 121 -5.76 3.47 -11.52
N THR A 122 -6.22 3.30 -12.75
CA THR A 122 -7.37 2.44 -13.05
C THR A 122 -6.96 0.97 -13.06
N SER A 123 -7.91 0.06 -12.83
CA SER A 123 -7.69 -1.40 -13.01
C SER A 123 -7.22 -1.74 -14.43
N ALA A 124 -7.70 -1.02 -15.45
CA ALA A 124 -7.28 -1.20 -16.85
C ALA A 124 -5.81 -0.80 -17.07
N GLU A 125 -5.38 0.34 -16.54
CA GLU A 125 -3.97 0.76 -16.61
C GLU A 125 -3.06 -0.26 -15.91
N LEU A 126 -3.43 -0.72 -14.71
CA LEU A 126 -2.68 -1.75 -13.98
C LEU A 126 -2.56 -3.06 -14.75
N SER A 127 -3.62 -3.47 -15.46
CA SER A 127 -3.62 -4.69 -16.27
C SER A 127 -2.69 -4.58 -17.50
N SER A 128 -2.44 -3.35 -17.96
CA SER A 128 -1.56 -3.07 -19.10
C SER A 128 -0.13 -2.67 -18.69
N ALA A 129 0.10 -2.44 -17.40
CA ALA A 129 1.37 -1.99 -16.85
C ALA A 129 2.46 -3.03 -17.09
N ARG A 130 3.67 -2.56 -17.38
CA ARG A 130 4.88 -3.40 -17.48
C ARG A 130 5.76 -3.28 -16.25
N GLU A 131 5.48 -2.26 -15.44
CA GLU A 131 6.12 -2.00 -14.17
C GLU A 131 5.73 -3.05 -13.12
N THR A 132 6.62 -3.29 -12.17
CA THR A 132 6.33 -4.14 -11.01
C THR A 132 5.30 -3.43 -10.13
N VAL A 133 4.20 -4.12 -9.81
CA VAL A 133 3.16 -3.60 -8.91
C VAL A 133 2.89 -4.61 -7.81
N TYR A 134 2.93 -4.14 -6.57
CA TYR A 134 2.59 -4.91 -5.38
C TYR A 134 1.28 -4.43 -4.74
N PRO A 135 0.44 -5.35 -4.24
CA PRO A 135 0.64 -6.79 -4.25
C PRO A 135 0.55 -7.44 -5.64
N THR A 136 1.25 -8.57 -5.84
CA THR A 136 1.19 -9.31 -7.10
C THR A 136 -0.27 -9.67 -7.45
N GLY A 137 -0.69 -9.34 -8.67
CA GLY A 137 -2.08 -9.53 -9.11
C GLY A 137 -3.04 -8.43 -8.67
N LEU A 138 -2.55 -7.27 -8.23
CA LEU A 138 -3.38 -6.13 -7.80
C LEU A 138 -4.44 -5.73 -8.84
N ALA A 139 -4.12 -5.79 -10.13
CA ALA A 139 -5.07 -5.43 -11.20
C ALA A 139 -6.36 -6.26 -11.15
N ASP A 140 -6.22 -7.58 -11.01
CA ASP A 140 -7.34 -8.51 -10.88
C ASP A 140 -8.06 -8.39 -9.54
N LEU A 141 -7.31 -8.18 -8.45
CA LEU A 141 -7.88 -7.96 -7.13
C LEU A 141 -8.75 -6.71 -7.09
N LEU A 142 -8.25 -5.60 -7.68
CA LEU A 142 -9.00 -4.35 -7.81
C LEU A 142 -10.23 -4.55 -8.70
N ARG A 143 -10.09 -5.21 -9.85
CA ARG A 143 -11.24 -5.47 -10.73
C ARG A 143 -12.36 -6.22 -10.01
N ARG A 144 -12.04 -7.32 -9.31
CA ARG A 144 -13.02 -8.08 -8.52
C ARG A 144 -13.65 -7.24 -7.41
N LEU A 145 -12.86 -6.43 -6.72
CA LEU A 145 -13.36 -5.52 -5.69
C LEU A 145 -14.39 -4.54 -6.25
N LEU A 146 -14.17 -4.01 -7.46
CA LEU A 146 -15.09 -3.08 -8.13
C LEU A 146 -16.33 -3.79 -8.68
N ASP A 147 -16.18 -4.98 -9.25
CA ASP A 147 -17.26 -5.76 -9.85
C ASP A 147 -18.19 -6.39 -8.78
N GLU A 148 -17.61 -6.93 -7.71
CA GLU A 148 -18.30 -7.77 -6.72
C GLU A 148 -18.50 -7.06 -5.36
N GLY A 149 -17.80 -5.95 -5.13
CA GLY A 149 -17.73 -5.26 -3.85
C GLY A 149 -16.72 -5.86 -2.86
N PRO A 150 -16.58 -5.26 -1.66
CA PRO A 150 -15.66 -5.77 -0.64
C PRO A 150 -16.07 -7.17 -0.17
N PRO A 151 -15.12 -8.10 0.01
CA PRO A 151 -15.42 -9.44 0.49
C PRO A 151 -15.98 -9.41 1.92
N ARG A 152 -16.87 -10.35 2.25
CA ARG A 152 -17.45 -10.46 3.61
C ARG A 152 -16.42 -10.78 4.69
N THR A 153 -15.32 -11.43 4.30
CA THR A 153 -14.19 -11.77 5.17
C THR A 153 -12.89 -11.46 4.44
N PRO A 154 -11.83 -11.00 5.14
CA PRO A 154 -10.55 -10.70 4.51
C PRO A 154 -10.00 -11.89 3.73
N VAL A 155 -9.61 -11.68 2.48
CA VAL A 155 -8.96 -12.70 1.66
C VAL A 155 -7.48 -12.75 2.01
N VAL A 156 -6.96 -13.95 2.29
CA VAL A 156 -5.53 -14.17 2.50
C VAL A 156 -4.86 -14.31 1.14
N LEU A 157 -4.01 -13.35 0.78
CA LEU A 157 -3.23 -13.37 -0.45
C LEU A 157 -2.04 -14.32 -0.31
N ALA A 158 -1.55 -14.82 -1.45
CA ALA A 158 -0.35 -15.65 -1.48
C ALA A 158 0.83 -14.91 -0.82
N PRO A 159 1.67 -15.60 -0.04
CA PRO A 159 2.85 -14.98 0.53
C PRO A 159 3.81 -14.58 -0.57
N GLU A 160 4.50 -13.48 -0.36
CA GLU A 160 5.48 -12.96 -1.31
C GLU A 160 6.86 -12.96 -0.66
N SER A 161 7.82 -13.62 -1.30
CA SER A 161 9.19 -13.74 -0.80
C SER A 161 10.16 -13.42 -1.94
N ALA A 162 10.86 -12.30 -1.81
CA ALA A 162 11.94 -11.89 -2.71
C ALA A 162 13.31 -12.22 -2.11
#